data_AF-A0A5B6VJD5-F1
#
_entry.id   AF-A0A5B6VJD5-F1
#
_cell.length_a   1.000
_cell.length_b   1.000
_cell.length_c   1.000
_cell.angle_alpha   90.00
_cell.angle_beta   90.00
_cell.angle_gamma   90.00
#
_symmetry.space_group_name_H-M   'P 1'
#
loop_
_entity.id
_entity.type
_entity.pdbx_description
1 polymer ?
#
loop_
_entity_poly.entity_id
_entity_poly.type
_entity_poly.pdbx_seq_one_letter_code
_entity_poly.pdbx_strand_id
1 'polypeptide(L)'
;MSDLVVSCGVLQDEQEAIMKGKEKCGEEQTLSWADTKKMPITSRVIQETLRVASILSFTFREAVADVEYEGQLHHNLWYLIPKGWKVLPLFRNIHHSPEIFPDPEKFDPSRFEVVPKPNTFMPFGNGTHSCPGNELAKLEIMVLLYHLTTKYRWSMAGTNSGIQYGPFALPQNGLPIRLIRKS
;
A
#
# COMPACT_ATOMS: atom_id res chain seq x y z
N MET A 1 -0.41 11.61 13.52
CA MET A 1 0.89 12.24 13.19
C MET A 1 2.07 11.54 13.89
N SER A 2 1.92 11.09 15.14
CA SER A 2 2.90 10.25 15.86
C SER A 2 3.27 8.96 15.12
N ASP A 3 2.27 8.22 14.62
CA ASP A 3 2.47 6.86 14.12
C ASP A 3 3.18 6.83 12.76
N LEU A 4 2.97 7.87 11.95
CA LEU A 4 3.68 8.07 10.68
C LEU A 4 5.16 8.41 10.92
N VAL A 5 5.46 9.20 11.97
CA VAL A 5 6.85 9.56 12.35
C VAL A 5 7.59 8.34 12.90
N VAL A 6 6.93 7.52 13.72
CA VAL A 6 7.48 6.24 14.21
C VAL A 6 7.75 5.29 13.04
N SER A 7 6.81 5.16 12.10
CA SER A 7 6.98 4.32 10.91
C SER A 7 8.15 4.79 10.03
N CYS A 8 8.34 6.11 9.92
CA CYS A 8 9.45 6.69 9.15
C CYS A 8 10.81 6.45 9.82
N GLY A 9 10.87 6.49 11.16
CA GLY A 9 12.09 6.18 11.94
C GLY A 9 12.50 4.73 11.80
N VAL A 10 11.58 3.78 12.04
CA VAL A 10 11.89 2.33 11.95
C VAL A 10 12.25 1.94 10.51
N LEU A 11 11.61 2.53 9.51
CA LEU A 11 11.99 2.32 8.11
C LEU A 11 13.42 2.81 7.85
N GLN A 12 13.79 4.00 8.34
CA GLN A 12 15.13 4.52 8.18
C GLN A 12 16.17 3.61 8.86
N ASP A 13 15.89 3.12 10.06
CA ASP A 13 16.78 2.20 10.79
C ASP A 13 17.01 0.90 10.00
N GLU A 14 15.96 0.33 9.41
CA GLU A 14 16.05 -0.86 8.55
C GLU A 14 16.98 -0.60 7.34
N GLN A 15 16.80 0.52 6.64
CA GLN A 15 17.60 0.82 5.45
C GLN A 15 19.07 1.11 5.81
N GLU A 16 19.31 1.81 6.91
CA GLU A 16 20.67 2.08 7.42
C GLU A 16 21.37 0.80 7.88
N ALA A 17 20.65 -0.14 8.50
CA ALA A 17 21.20 -1.43 8.90
C ALA A 17 21.66 -2.25 7.68
N ILE A 18 20.88 -2.25 6.60
CA ILE A 18 21.26 -2.90 5.33
C ILE A 18 22.52 -2.25 4.76
N MET A 19 22.56 -0.92 4.64
CA MET A 19 23.71 -0.17 4.12
C MET A 19 24.99 -0.44 4.94
N LYS A 20 24.92 -0.29 6.28
CA LYS A 20 26.05 -0.55 7.19
C LYS A 20 26.50 -2.02 7.15
N GLY A 21 25.57 -2.96 6.96
CA GLY A 21 25.89 -4.37 6.79
C GLY A 21 26.78 -4.60 5.57
N LYS A 22 26.45 -3.97 4.44
CA LYS A 22 27.23 -4.06 3.20
C LYS A 22 28.61 -3.42 3.32
N GLU A 23 28.70 -2.25 3.96
CA GLU A 23 29.99 -1.59 4.27
C GLU A 23 30.93 -2.51 5.06
N LYS A 24 30.42 -3.17 6.11
CA LYS A 24 31.21 -4.10 6.94
C LYS A 24 31.70 -5.33 6.17
N CYS A 25 30.91 -5.81 5.21
CA CYS A 25 31.26 -6.96 4.38
C CYS A 25 32.14 -6.60 3.17
N GLY A 26 32.45 -5.32 2.96
CA GLY A 26 33.21 -4.86 1.79
C GLY A 26 32.45 -5.03 0.47
N GLU A 27 31.11 -5.11 0.54
CA GLU A 27 30.26 -5.25 -0.64
C GLU A 27 30.08 -3.90 -1.37
N GLU A 28 29.70 -3.99 -2.65
CA GLU A 28 29.29 -2.82 -3.42
C GLU A 28 28.09 -2.13 -2.75
N GLN A 29 28.12 -0.79 -2.65
CA GLN A 29 27.09 0.01 -1.99
C GLN A 29 25.77 0.12 -2.78
N THR A 30 25.61 -0.66 -3.84
CA THR A 30 24.40 -0.73 -4.65
C THR A 30 23.40 -1.72 -4.06
N LEU A 31 22.11 -1.40 -4.19
CA LEU A 31 21.06 -2.27 -3.67
C LEU A 31 20.93 -3.51 -4.57
N SER A 32 21.15 -4.70 -4.00
CA SER A 32 20.99 -5.96 -4.72
C SER A 32 19.58 -6.53 -4.55
N TRP A 33 19.21 -7.48 -5.42
CA TRP A 33 17.98 -8.26 -5.26
C TRP A 33 17.92 -9.05 -3.94
N ALA A 34 19.06 -9.50 -3.42
CA ALA A 34 19.10 -10.21 -2.14
C ALA A 34 18.80 -9.27 -0.96
N ASP A 35 19.14 -7.99 -1.08
CA ASP A 35 18.91 -7.00 -0.03
C ASP A 35 17.43 -6.63 0.09
N THR A 36 16.65 -6.68 -0.99
CA THR A 36 15.20 -6.41 -0.92
C THR A 36 14.47 -7.44 -0.05
N LYS A 37 14.98 -8.68 0.03
CA LYS A 37 14.46 -9.70 0.95
C LYS A 37 14.70 -9.38 2.43
N LYS A 38 15.63 -8.47 2.73
CA LYS A 38 15.97 -8.01 4.08
C LYS A 38 15.18 -6.76 4.51
N MET A 39 14.12 -6.39 3.77
CA MET A 39 13.30 -5.19 4.02
C MET A 39 11.86 -5.49 4.49
N PRO A 40 11.64 -6.32 5.54
CA PRO A 40 10.30 -6.67 6.00
C PRO A 40 9.48 -5.47 6.50
N ILE A 41 10.09 -4.49 7.17
CA ILE A 41 9.40 -3.29 7.64
C ILE A 41 8.97 -2.44 6.46
N THR A 42 9.86 -2.21 5.49
CA THR A 42 9.51 -1.47 4.27
C THR A 42 8.36 -2.12 3.53
N SER A 43 8.36 -3.46 3.39
CA SER A 43 7.26 -4.20 2.78
C SER A 43 5.92 -3.95 3.49
N ARG A 44 5.90 -3.99 4.83
CA ARG A 44 4.70 -3.72 5.64
C ARG A 44 4.23 -2.27 5.51
N VAL A 45 5.16 -1.31 5.52
CA VAL A 45 4.87 0.12 5.30
C VAL A 45 4.24 0.34 3.93
N ILE A 46 4.75 -0.33 2.88
CA ILE A 46 4.17 -0.27 1.53
C ILE A 46 2.75 -0.83 1.54
N GLN A 47 2.53 -1.98 2.17
CA GLN A 47 1.21 -2.61 2.23
C GLN A 47 0.18 -1.73 2.97
N GLU A 48 0.56 -1.15 4.11
CA GLU A 48 -0.32 -0.24 4.85
C GLU A 48 -0.57 1.08 4.09
N THR A 49 0.45 1.58 3.38
CA THR A 49 0.28 2.72 2.47
C THR A 49 -0.75 2.41 1.38
N LEU A 50 -0.66 1.23 0.75
CA LEU A 50 -1.60 0.80 -0.27
C LEU A 50 -3.02 0.60 0.28
N ARG A 51 -3.17 0.13 1.53
CA ARG A 51 -4.47 0.02 2.22
C ARG A 51 -5.09 1.39 2.43
N VAL A 52 -4.38 2.30 3.11
CA VAL A 52 -4.90 3.63 3.47
C VAL A 52 -5.17 4.45 2.21
N ALA A 53 -4.20 4.51 1.30
CA ALA A 53 -4.35 5.27 0.06
C ALA A 53 -5.46 4.69 -0.82
N SER A 54 -5.63 3.35 -0.85
CA SER A 54 -6.62 2.65 -1.67
C SER A 54 -6.69 3.23 -3.08
N ILE A 55 -5.54 3.29 -3.75
CA ILE A 55 -5.37 3.95 -5.07
C ILE A 55 -6.41 3.40 -6.02
N LEU A 56 -6.46 2.08 -6.20
CA LEU A 56 -7.57 1.40 -6.85
C LEU A 56 -8.77 1.30 -5.89
N SER A 57 -9.64 2.30 -5.90
CA SER A 57 -10.80 2.34 -4.98
C SER A 57 -11.93 1.39 -5.39
N PHE A 58 -12.09 1.12 -6.69
CA PHE A 58 -13.10 0.21 -7.23
C PHE A 58 -12.68 -0.37 -8.57
N THR A 59 -13.38 -1.42 -9.01
CA THR A 59 -13.25 -1.96 -10.38
C THR A 59 -14.61 -2.07 -11.04
N PHE A 60 -14.65 -2.13 -12.37
CA PHE A 60 -15.88 -2.38 -13.11
C PHE A 60 -15.99 -3.85 -13.46
N ARG A 61 -17.20 -4.41 -13.29
CA ARG A 61 -17.59 -5.74 -13.76
C ARG A 61 -18.94 -5.66 -14.44
N GLU A 62 -19.21 -6.61 -15.33
CA GLU A 62 -20.53 -6.85 -15.90
C GLU A 62 -20.92 -8.30 -15.63
N ALA A 63 -22.14 -8.52 -15.17
CA ALA A 63 -22.70 -9.86 -15.02
C ALA A 63 -22.96 -10.46 -16.42
N VAL A 64 -22.16 -11.45 -16.82
CA VAL A 64 -22.31 -12.12 -18.14
C VAL A 64 -23.44 -13.16 -18.17
N ALA A 65 -23.97 -13.49 -17.00
CA ALA A 65 -25.13 -14.33 -16.74
C ALA A 65 -25.81 -13.83 -15.46
N ASP A 66 -27.01 -14.32 -15.18
CA ASP A 66 -27.66 -14.10 -13.88
C ASP A 66 -26.79 -14.72 -12.77
N VAL A 67 -26.55 -13.97 -11.69
CA VAL A 67 -25.72 -14.40 -10.56
C VAL A 67 -26.54 -14.33 -9.28
N GLU A 68 -26.67 -15.47 -8.60
CA GLU A 68 -27.18 -15.52 -7.23
C GLU A 68 -26.03 -15.24 -6.25
N TYR A 69 -26.24 -14.26 -5.38
CA TYR A 69 -25.26 -13.80 -4.40
C TYR A 69 -25.87 -13.84 -3.00
N GLU A 70 -25.27 -14.61 -2.10
CA GLU A 70 -25.66 -14.63 -0.70
C GLU A 70 -25.07 -13.39 0.02
N GLY A 71 -25.94 -12.58 0.61
CA GLY A 71 -25.50 -11.41 1.36
C GLY A 71 -24.81 -11.77 2.67
N GLN A 72 -23.61 -11.23 2.90
CA GLN A 72 -22.89 -11.45 4.15
C GLN A 72 -23.55 -10.78 5.38
N LEU A 73 -24.26 -9.66 5.19
CA LEU A 73 -24.88 -8.90 6.30
C LEU A 73 -26.24 -9.46 6.75
N HIS A 74 -26.91 -10.23 5.89
CA HIS A 74 -28.19 -10.85 6.18
C HIS A 74 -28.10 -12.34 5.81
N HIS A 75 -27.54 -13.14 6.72
CA HIS A 75 -27.45 -14.59 6.54
C HIS A 75 -28.82 -15.17 6.10
N ASN A 76 -28.81 -16.00 5.07
CA ASN A 76 -30.00 -16.56 4.40
C ASN A 76 -30.80 -15.62 3.47
N LEU A 77 -30.28 -14.44 3.11
CA LEU A 77 -30.88 -13.59 2.08
C LEU A 77 -30.06 -13.65 0.78
N TRP A 78 -30.69 -14.14 -0.28
CA TRP A 78 -30.12 -14.26 -1.62
C TRP A 78 -30.51 -13.07 -2.48
N TYR A 79 -29.53 -12.50 -3.17
CA TYR A 79 -29.71 -11.42 -4.13
C TYR A 79 -29.48 -11.97 -5.54
N LEU A 80 -30.37 -11.63 -6.47
CA LEU A 80 -30.17 -11.88 -7.88
C LEU A 80 -29.53 -10.63 -8.51
N ILE A 81 -28.37 -10.83 -9.15
CA ILE A 81 -27.73 -9.83 -10.02
C ILE A 81 -28.02 -10.26 -11.46
N PRO A 82 -28.94 -9.59 -12.18
CA PRO A 82 -29.29 -9.98 -13.54
C PRO A 82 -28.14 -9.80 -14.53
N LYS A 83 -28.13 -10.62 -15.58
CA LYS A 83 -27.24 -10.49 -16.73
C LYS A 83 -27.30 -9.06 -17.31
N GLY A 84 -26.13 -8.53 -17.66
CA GLY A 84 -25.94 -7.19 -18.21
C GLY A 84 -25.77 -6.10 -17.16
N TRP A 85 -26.02 -6.39 -15.87
CA TRP A 85 -25.81 -5.41 -14.81
C TRP A 85 -24.34 -5.06 -14.63
N LYS A 86 -24.06 -3.77 -14.42
CA LYS A 86 -22.73 -3.28 -14.06
C LYS A 86 -22.58 -3.32 -12.55
N VAL A 87 -21.52 -3.97 -12.09
CA VAL A 87 -21.19 -4.13 -10.67
C VAL A 87 -19.90 -3.39 -10.39
N LEU A 88 -19.87 -2.62 -9.31
CA LEU A 88 -18.70 -1.89 -8.85
C LEU A 88 -18.27 -2.41 -7.47
N PRO A 89 -17.38 -3.41 -7.39
CA PRO A 89 -16.76 -3.79 -6.13
C PRO A 89 -15.94 -2.62 -5.58
N LEU A 90 -16.31 -2.11 -4.40
CA LEU A 90 -15.66 -0.98 -3.74
C LEU A 90 -14.56 -1.47 -2.78
N PHE A 91 -13.35 -1.66 -3.29
CA PHE A 91 -12.20 -2.12 -2.50
C PHE A 91 -11.84 -1.17 -1.36
N ARG A 92 -12.03 0.15 -1.56
CA ARG A 92 -11.83 1.15 -0.50
C ARG A 92 -12.66 0.83 0.75
N ASN A 93 -13.91 0.41 0.60
CA ASN A 93 -14.76 0.09 1.75
C ASN A 93 -14.24 -1.12 2.52
N ILE A 94 -13.66 -2.12 1.81
CA ILE A 94 -13.05 -3.29 2.43
C ILE A 94 -11.78 -2.87 3.20
N HIS A 95 -10.91 -2.09 2.58
CA HIS A 95 -9.65 -1.62 3.18
C HIS A 95 -9.84 -0.68 4.38
N HIS A 96 -10.99 -0.02 4.46
CA HIS A 96 -11.36 0.91 5.54
C HIS A 96 -12.47 0.36 6.46
N SER A 97 -12.84 -0.92 6.32
CA SER A 97 -13.82 -1.54 7.20
C SER A 97 -13.22 -1.76 8.58
N PRO A 98 -13.83 -1.23 9.67
CA PRO A 98 -13.34 -1.46 11.03
C PRO A 98 -13.49 -2.93 11.49
N GLU A 99 -14.36 -3.71 10.84
CA GLU A 99 -14.50 -5.15 11.11
C GLU A 99 -13.30 -5.97 10.59
N ILE A 100 -12.63 -5.46 9.56
CA ILE A 100 -11.46 -6.09 8.93
C ILE A 100 -10.16 -5.47 9.46
N PHE A 101 -10.12 -4.15 9.55
CA PHE A 101 -8.99 -3.35 9.99
C PHE A 101 -9.42 -2.44 11.15
N PRO A 102 -9.30 -2.89 12.41
CA PRO A 102 -9.66 -2.08 13.58
C PRO A 102 -8.93 -0.74 13.59
N ASP A 103 -9.61 0.36 13.90
CA ASP A 103 -9.08 1.73 13.76
C ASP A 103 -8.53 2.01 12.34
N PRO A 104 -9.37 1.95 11.29
CA PRO A 104 -8.92 1.93 9.90
C PRO A 104 -8.18 3.22 9.47
N GLU A 105 -8.43 4.34 10.14
CA GLU A 105 -7.75 5.62 9.92
C GLU A 105 -6.31 5.66 10.49
N LYS A 106 -5.99 4.74 11.42
CA LYS A 106 -4.65 4.63 11.99
C LYS A 106 -3.73 3.92 11.01
N PHE A 107 -2.64 4.61 10.64
CA PHE A 107 -1.55 4.02 9.87
C PHE A 107 -0.74 3.09 10.78
N ASP A 108 -0.88 1.78 10.59
CA ASP A 108 -0.25 0.76 11.41
C ASP A 108 0.32 -0.38 10.54
N PRO A 109 1.63 -0.34 10.22
CA PRO A 109 2.28 -1.40 9.45
C PRO A 109 2.28 -2.77 10.14
N SER A 110 2.08 -2.86 11.46
CA SER A 110 2.09 -4.14 12.18
C SER A 110 0.93 -5.06 11.76
N ARG A 111 -0.13 -4.50 11.16
CA ARG A 111 -1.26 -5.26 10.57
C ARG A 111 -0.81 -6.30 9.54
N PHE A 112 0.33 -6.06 8.89
CA PHE A 112 0.90 -6.90 7.85
C PHE A 112 2.06 -7.77 8.34
N GLU A 113 2.20 -7.95 9.67
CA GLU A 113 3.02 -9.04 10.23
C GLU A 113 2.45 -10.41 9.89
N VAL A 114 1.12 -10.48 9.77
CA VAL A 114 0.39 -11.66 9.36
C VAL A 114 -0.24 -11.39 8.00
N VAL A 115 -0.28 -12.41 7.16
CA VAL A 115 -0.93 -12.33 5.85
C VAL A 115 -2.42 -12.02 6.04
N PRO A 116 -2.96 -10.98 5.37
CA PRO A 116 -4.39 -10.67 5.44
C PRO A 116 -5.25 -11.85 4.99
N LYS A 117 -6.47 -11.93 5.54
CA LYS A 117 -7.44 -12.94 5.10
C LYS A 117 -7.74 -12.79 3.60
N PRO A 118 -8.07 -13.89 2.90
CA PRO A 118 -8.45 -13.81 1.49
C PRO A 118 -9.57 -12.79 1.26
N ASN A 119 -9.47 -12.01 0.17
CA ASN A 119 -10.44 -10.98 -0.22
C ASN A 119 -10.64 -9.82 0.78
N THR A 120 -9.75 -9.64 1.76
CA THR A 120 -9.81 -8.49 2.69
C THR A 120 -8.76 -7.42 2.40
N PHE A 121 -7.81 -7.70 1.51
CA PHE A 121 -6.80 -6.76 1.06
C PHE A 121 -6.46 -7.02 -0.41
N MET A 122 -6.86 -6.10 -1.30
CA MET A 122 -6.75 -6.24 -2.76
C MET A 122 -6.25 -4.94 -3.43
N PRO A 123 -5.08 -4.40 -3.03
CA PRO A 123 -4.57 -3.12 -3.55
C PRO A 123 -4.27 -3.13 -5.04
N PHE A 124 -4.09 -4.32 -5.61
CA PHE A 124 -3.81 -4.56 -7.04
C PHE A 124 -4.91 -5.37 -7.72
N GLY A 125 -6.12 -5.41 -7.13
CA GLY A 125 -7.21 -6.30 -7.56
C GLY A 125 -6.95 -7.76 -7.17
N ASN A 126 -7.75 -8.66 -7.75
CA ASN A 126 -7.67 -10.10 -7.50
C ASN A 126 -8.13 -10.90 -8.74
N GLY A 127 -7.75 -12.18 -8.80
CA GLY A 127 -8.14 -13.12 -9.84
C GLY A 127 -7.44 -12.88 -11.19
N THR A 128 -8.11 -13.28 -12.27
CA THR A 128 -7.61 -13.21 -13.66
C THR A 128 -7.31 -11.79 -14.14
N HIS A 129 -7.89 -10.78 -13.49
CA HIS A 129 -7.70 -9.36 -13.79
C HIS A 129 -6.90 -8.64 -12.70
N SER A 130 -6.12 -9.37 -11.90
CA SER A 130 -5.13 -8.77 -11.00
C SER A 130 -4.06 -8.03 -11.80
N CYS A 131 -3.50 -6.97 -11.21
CA CYS A 131 -2.47 -6.17 -11.87
C CYS A 131 -1.22 -7.03 -12.13
N PRO A 132 -0.79 -7.20 -13.39
CA PRO A 132 0.43 -7.95 -13.70
C PRO A 132 1.70 -7.24 -13.19
N GLY A 133 1.63 -5.93 -12.93
CA GLY A 133 2.72 -5.11 -12.41
C GLY A 133 2.82 -5.06 -10.88
N ASN A 134 2.01 -5.83 -10.14
CA ASN A 134 1.99 -5.80 -8.66
C ASN A 134 3.39 -5.96 -8.04
N GLU A 135 4.10 -7.02 -8.41
CA GLU A 135 5.42 -7.32 -7.83
C GLU A 135 6.49 -6.31 -8.27
N LEU A 136 6.41 -5.82 -9.51
CA LEU A 136 7.31 -4.77 -10.01
C LEU A 136 7.07 -3.45 -9.26
N ALA A 137 5.82 -3.03 -9.09
CA ALA A 137 5.48 -1.79 -8.41
C ALA A 137 5.95 -1.78 -6.95
N LYS A 138 5.76 -2.90 -6.23
CA LYS A 138 6.28 -3.05 -4.86
C LYS A 138 7.81 -2.92 -4.84
N LEU A 139 8.51 -3.60 -5.75
CA LEU A 139 9.96 -3.53 -5.85
C LEU A 139 10.45 -2.12 -6.14
N GLU A 140 9.84 -1.41 -7.09
CA GLU A 140 10.19 -0.02 -7.43
C GLU A 140 10.05 0.90 -6.22
N ILE A 141 8.97 0.75 -5.44
CA ILE A 141 8.77 1.52 -4.21
C ILE A 141 9.84 1.19 -3.17
N MET A 142 10.22 -0.09 -3.00
CA MET A 142 11.30 -0.49 -2.09
C MET A 142 12.64 0.14 -2.49
N VAL A 143 13.00 0.10 -3.78
CA VAL A 143 14.22 0.71 -4.31
C VAL A 143 14.22 2.22 -4.09
N LEU A 144 13.08 2.88 -4.36
CA LEU A 144 12.90 4.31 -4.10
C LEU A 144 13.11 4.64 -2.63
N LEU A 145 12.45 3.93 -1.72
CA LEU A 145 12.53 4.17 -0.27
C LEU A 145 13.94 3.94 0.27
N TYR A 146 14.63 2.89 -0.20
CA TYR A 146 16.03 2.66 0.16
C TYR A 146 16.92 3.84 -0.22
N HIS A 147 16.85 4.30 -1.48
CA HIS A 147 17.69 5.41 -1.92
C HIS A 147 17.29 6.75 -1.32
N LEU A 148 15.99 7.00 -1.13
CA LEU A 148 15.48 8.22 -0.52
C LEU A 148 15.98 8.36 0.92
N THR A 149 15.97 7.28 1.70
CA THR A 149 16.39 7.31 3.11
C THR A 149 17.89 7.20 3.31
N THR A 150 18.62 6.46 2.47
CA THR A 150 20.07 6.30 2.63
C THR A 150 20.87 7.45 2.03
N LYS A 151 20.44 8.02 0.90
CA LYS A 151 21.21 9.05 0.17
C LYS A 151 20.75 10.48 0.43
N TYR A 152 19.54 10.68 0.95
CA TYR A 152 18.97 12.01 1.12
C TYR A 152 18.40 12.23 2.53
N ARG A 153 18.43 13.48 2.98
CA ARG A 153 17.53 14.03 4.01
C ARG A 153 16.40 14.72 3.27
N TRP A 154 15.17 14.52 3.72
CA TRP A 154 14.01 15.10 3.07
C TRP A 154 13.05 15.74 4.07
N SER A 155 12.32 16.76 3.61
CA SER A 155 11.27 17.41 4.38
C SER A 155 10.14 17.89 3.47
N MET A 156 8.93 18.00 4.02
CA MET A 156 7.80 18.60 3.32
C MET A 156 8.08 20.08 3.03
N ALA A 157 7.73 20.54 1.83
CA ALA A 157 7.89 21.92 1.39
C ALA A 157 6.50 22.53 1.09
N GLY A 158 5.82 23.06 2.11
CA GLY A 158 4.50 23.69 1.98
C GLY A 158 3.62 23.47 3.22
N THR A 159 2.52 24.20 3.31
CA THR A 159 1.62 24.21 4.47
C THR A 159 0.28 23.51 4.25
N ASN A 160 -0.13 23.29 3.00
CA ASN A 160 -1.43 22.69 2.68
C ASN A 160 -1.29 21.19 2.43
N SER A 161 -1.78 20.39 3.38
CA SER A 161 -1.89 18.93 3.29
C SER A 161 -3.35 18.53 3.11
N GLY A 162 -3.76 18.28 1.87
CA GLY A 162 -5.07 17.73 1.55
C GLY A 162 -4.95 16.53 0.61
N ILE A 163 -6.02 15.76 0.47
CA ILE A 163 -6.13 14.71 -0.53
C ILE A 163 -7.22 15.13 -1.52
N GLN A 164 -6.91 15.09 -2.81
CA GLN A 164 -7.90 15.18 -3.86
C GLN A 164 -8.36 13.78 -4.25
N TYR A 165 -9.67 13.62 -4.41
CA TYR A 165 -10.30 12.38 -4.84
C TYR A 165 -10.73 12.53 -6.30
N GLY A 166 -9.90 12.00 -7.21
CA GLY A 166 -10.23 11.75 -8.62
C GLY A 166 -10.45 10.24 -8.86
N PRO A 167 -10.23 9.67 -10.05
CA PRO A 167 -10.25 8.20 -10.17
C PRO A 167 -9.26 7.52 -9.20
N PHE A 168 -8.25 8.27 -8.74
CA PHE A 168 -7.29 7.89 -7.71
C PHE A 168 -7.23 8.98 -6.62
N ALA A 169 -6.90 8.57 -5.38
CA ALA A 169 -6.60 9.49 -4.28
C ALA A 169 -5.16 10.00 -4.41
N LEU A 170 -4.98 11.31 -4.50
CA LEU A 170 -3.67 11.95 -4.68
C LEU A 170 -3.51 13.14 -3.72
N PRO A 171 -2.29 13.52 -3.34
CA PRO A 171 -2.05 14.76 -2.61
C PRO A 171 -2.56 16.00 -3.37
N GLN A 172 -3.31 16.86 -2.69
CA GLN A 172 -3.81 18.12 -3.22
C GLN A 172 -2.63 19.08 -3.44
N ASN A 173 -2.45 19.55 -4.68
CA ASN A 173 -1.27 20.31 -5.15
C ASN A 173 0.03 19.49 -5.26
N GLY A 174 -0.08 18.16 -5.29
CA GLY A 174 1.07 17.27 -5.27
C GLY A 174 1.70 17.15 -3.88
N LEU A 175 2.91 16.61 -3.82
CA LEU A 175 3.67 16.43 -2.58
C LEU A 175 5.05 17.10 -2.71
N PRO A 176 5.11 18.44 -2.69
CA PRO A 176 6.38 19.15 -2.77
C PRO A 176 7.28 18.77 -1.59
N ILE A 177 8.47 18.27 -1.90
CA ILE A 177 9.50 17.88 -0.94
C ILE A 177 10.81 18.60 -1.24
N ARG A 178 11.55 18.94 -0.19
CA ARG A 178 12.94 19.37 -0.27
C ARG A 178 13.84 18.15 -0.06
N LEU A 179 14.81 17.96 -0.95
CA LEU A 179 15.82 16.90 -0.85
C LEU A 179 17.20 17.51 -0.66
N ILE A 180 17.94 17.02 0.34
CA ILE A 180 19.33 17.39 0.62
C ILE A 180 20.15 16.11 0.61
N ARG A 181 21.18 16.03 -0.26
CA ARG A 181 22.05 14.85 -0.31
C ARG A 181 22.80 14.69 1.01
N LYS A 182 22.81 13.48 1.57
CA LYS A 182 23.65 13.14 2.73
C LYS A 182 25.12 13.15 2.31
N SER A 183 25.96 13.77 3.14
CA SER A 183 27.42 13.80 3.00
C SER A 183 28.03 12.45 3.28
#